data_AF-A0A9P7MJU9-F1
#
_entry.id   AF-A0A9P7MJU9-F1
#
_cell.length_a   1.000
_cell.length_b   1.000
_cell.length_c   1.000
_cell.angle_alpha   90.00
_cell.angle_beta   90.00
_cell.angle_gamma   90.00
#
_symmetry.space_group_name_H-M   'P 1'
#
loop_
_entity.id
_entity.type
_entity.pdbx_description
1 polymer ?
#
loop_
_entity_poly.entity_id
_entity_poly.type
_entity_poly.pdbx_seq_one_letter_code
_entity_poly.pdbx_strand_id
1 'polypeptide(L)' 'MNVTAKLDEQGRPVDLKKRASPGLISHPEPFSYSIASRTAKHAELIRVAAVDFPWEKSDSVHLVGFEGRLI' A
#
# COMPACT_ATOMS: atom_id res chain seq x y z
N MET A 1 15.62 9.40 3.71
CA MET A 1 14.90 8.12 3.46
C MET A 1 15.63 7.38 2.35
N ASN A 2 15.86 6.07 2.46
CA ASN A 2 16.43 5.29 1.36
C ASN A 2 15.26 4.58 0.65
N VAL A 3 14.90 5.06 -0.54
CA VAL A 3 13.82 4.51 -1.38
C VAL A 3 14.49 3.91 -2.61
N THR A 4 14.55 2.58 -2.68
CA THR A 4 15.14 1.84 -3.80
C THR A 4 14.04 1.32 -4.72
N ALA A 5 14.30 1.24 -6.02
CA ALA A 5 13.37 0.65 -6.97
C ALA A 5 13.11 -0.84 -6.65
N LYS A 6 11.87 -1.31 -6.84
CA LYS A 6 11.54 -2.74 -6.73
C LYS A 6 12.29 -3.50 -7.82
N LEU A 7 12.89 -4.64 -7.48
CA LEU A 7 13.54 -5.52 -8.44
C LEU A 7 12.60 -6.68 -8.84
N ASP A 8 12.73 -7.16 -10.09
CA ASP A 8 12.08 -8.38 -10.58
C ASP A 8 12.80 -9.64 -10.06
N GLU A 9 12.30 -10.82 -10.40
CA GLU A 9 12.92 -12.11 -10.01
C GLU A 9 14.36 -12.27 -10.54
N GLN A 10 14.75 -11.47 -11.53
CA GLN A 10 16.06 -11.48 -12.17
C GLN A 10 16.97 -10.35 -11.64
N GLY A 11 16.52 -9.62 -10.60
CA GLY A 11 17.28 -8.55 -9.97
C GLY A 11 17.29 -7.23 -10.74
N ARG A 12 16.45 -7.05 -11.75
CA ARG A 12 16.38 -5.82 -12.56
C ARG A 12 15.29 -4.89 -12.02
N PRO A 13 15.47 -3.55 -12.08
CA PRO A 13 14.42 -2.62 -11.69
C PRO A 13 13.13 -2.86 -12.48
N VAL A 14 12.02 -3.02 -11.76
CA VAL A 14 10.68 -3.15 -12.36
C VAL A 14 10.29 -1.83 -12.99
N ASP A 15 9.90 -1.86 -14.28
CA ASP A 15 9.31 -0.71 -14.97
C ASP A 15 7.91 -0.41 -14.40
N LEU A 16 7.86 0.58 -13.50
CA LEU A 16 6.61 1.05 -12.89
C LEU A 16 5.89 2.01 -13.85
N LYS A 17 4.91 1.48 -14.60
CA LYS A 17 4.02 2.30 -15.41
C LYS A 17 3.13 3.15 -14.50
N LYS A 18 3.35 4.46 -14.51
CA LYS A 18 2.53 5.45 -13.79
C LYS A 18 1.21 5.65 -14.52
N ARG A 19 0.27 4.73 -14.33
CA ARG A 19 -1.08 4.81 -14.87
C ARG A 19 -2.05 5.18 -13.77
N ALA A 20 -3.05 5.95 -14.14
CA ALA A 20 -4.13 6.34 -13.25
C ALA A 20 -5.45 6.11 -13.97
N SER A 21 -6.51 5.82 -13.22
CA SER A 21 -7.82 5.58 -13.78
C SER A 21 -8.35 6.84 -14.46
N PRO A 22 -9.01 6.70 -15.61
CA PRO A 22 -9.74 7.78 -16.25
C PRO A 22 -11.03 8.07 -15.45
N GLY A 23 -11.40 9.35 -15.31
CA GLY A 23 -12.63 9.75 -14.62
C GLY A 23 -12.54 11.14 -13.99
N LEU A 24 -13.63 11.60 -13.34
CA LEU A 24 -13.68 12.87 -12.60
C LEU A 24 -12.74 12.85 -11.38
N ILE A 25 -12.55 11.68 -10.77
CA ILE A 25 -11.55 11.41 -9.72
C ILE A 25 -10.59 10.36 -10.26
N SER A 26 -9.31 10.70 -10.33
CA SER A 26 -8.27 9.79 -10.81
C SER A 26 -7.57 9.14 -9.62
N HIS A 27 -7.51 7.80 -9.61
CA HIS A 27 -6.72 7.03 -8.65
C HIS A 27 -5.60 6.29 -9.39
N PRO A 28 -4.46 6.01 -8.75
CA PRO A 28 -3.45 5.14 -9.36
C PRO A 28 -4.07 3.80 -9.77
N GLU A 29 -3.69 3.29 -10.95
CA GLU A 29 -4.00 1.90 -11.29
C GLU A 29 -3.24 0.97 -10.33
N PRO A 30 -3.80 -0.21 -9.99
CA PRO A 30 -3.09 -1.19 -9.17
C PRO A 30 -1.72 -1.52 -9.78
N PHE A 31 -0.67 -1.40 -8.95
CA PHE A 31 0.69 -1.71 -9.36
C PHE A 31 1.37 -2.63 -8.34
N SER A 32 2.38 -3.35 -8.79
CA SER A 32 3.14 -4.26 -7.94
C SER A 32 4.11 -3.50 -7.03
N TYR A 33 3.86 -3.48 -5.73
CA TYR A 33 4.75 -2.90 -4.73
C TYR A 33 5.25 -3.94 -3.70
N SER A 34 6.19 -3.54 -2.85
CA SER A 34 6.64 -4.28 -1.67
C SER A 34 6.99 -3.28 -0.59
N ILE A 35 6.43 -3.44 0.60
CA ILE A 35 6.72 -2.59 1.76
C ILE A 35 7.45 -3.46 2.77
N ALA A 36 8.73 -3.14 2.99
CA ALA A 36 9.56 -3.81 3.99
C ALA A 36 10.12 -2.77 4.97
N SER A 37 10.24 -3.18 6.23
CA SER A 37 10.96 -2.38 7.23
C SER A 37 12.43 -2.23 6.80
N ARG A 38 13.00 -1.04 6.97
CA ARG A 38 14.40 -0.78 6.59
C ARG A 38 15.39 -1.69 7.32
N THR A 39 15.16 -1.92 8.62
CA THR A 39 16.00 -2.78 9.47
C THR A 39 15.14 -3.50 10.51
N ALA A 40 15.71 -4.53 11.16
CA ALA A 40 15.08 -5.24 12.27
C ALA A 40 14.65 -4.29 13.40
N LYS A 41 15.48 -3.31 13.75
CA LYS A 41 15.16 -2.30 14.77
C LYS A 41 13.93 -1.45 14.41
N HIS A 42 13.77 -1.10 13.13
CA HIS A 42 12.57 -0.37 12.70
C HIS A 42 11.32 -1.25 12.75
N ALA A 43 11.45 -2.55 12.44
CA ALA A 43 10.34 -3.50 12.60
C ALA A 43 9.92 -3.64 14.06
N GLU A 44 10.89 -3.72 14.97
CA GLU A 44 10.65 -3.76 16.41
C GLU A 44 9.92 -2.51 16.91
N LEU A 45 10.39 -1.32 16.52
CA LEU A 45 9.73 -0.06 16.87
C LEU A 45 8.26 -0.01 16.42
N ILE A 46 7.96 -0.47 15.20
CA ILE A 46 6.58 -0.54 14.70
C ILE A 46 5.73 -1.49 15.55
N ARG A 47 6.29 -2.65 15.94
CA ARG A 47 5.58 -3.64 16.76
C ARG A 47 5.30 -3.13 18.18
N VAL A 48 6.29 -2.52 18.83
CA VAL A 48 6.11 -1.94 20.17
C VAL A 48 5.08 -0.82 20.13
N ALA A 49 5.18 0.08 19.16
CA ALA A 49 4.21 1.17 19.00
C ALA A 49 2.78 0.67 18.79
N ALA A 50 2.59 -0.42 18.03
CA ALA A 50 1.27 -1.01 17.80
C ALA A 50 0.66 -1.65 19.07
N VAL A 51 1.49 -2.02 20.05
CA VAL A 51 1.03 -2.55 21.35
C VAL A 51 0.70 -1.39 22.30
N ASP A 52 1.59 -0.40 22.40
CA ASP A 52 1.42 0.74 23.30
C ASP A 52 0.30 1.69 22.84
N PHE A 53 0.11 1.80 21.52
CA PHE A 53 -0.89 2.63 20.86
C PHE A 53 -1.63 1.82 19.80
N PRO A 54 -2.64 1.02 20.20
CA PRO A 54 -3.43 0.23 19.27
C PRO A 54 -4.07 1.12 18.20
N TRP A 55 -3.96 0.70 16.94
CA TRP A 55 -4.56 1.40 15.81
C TRP A 55 -6.08 1.50 15.97
N GLU A 56 -6.64 2.65 15.63
CA GLU A 56 -8.09 2.79 15.53
C GLU A 56 -8.66 1.85 14.46
N LYS A 57 -9.91 1.43 14.66
CA LYS A 57 -10.58 0.57 13.68
C LYS A 57 -10.76 1.33 12.37
N SER A 58 -10.56 0.62 11.27
CA SER A 58 -10.82 1.15 9.94
C SER A 58 -12.30 1.50 9.76
N ASP A 59 -12.58 2.70 9.24
CA ASP A 59 -13.92 3.15 8.83
C ASP A 59 -14.46 2.41 7.60
N SER A 60 -13.69 1.47 7.03
CA SER A 60 -14.14 0.61 5.91
C SER A 60 -15.42 -0.16 6.22
N VAL A 61 -15.77 -0.34 7.50
CA VAL A 61 -17.04 -0.91 7.94
C VAL A 61 -18.26 -0.13 7.44
N HIS A 62 -18.10 1.17 7.18
CA HIS A 62 -19.15 2.03 6.64
C HIS A 62 -19.28 1.92 5.11
N LEU A 63 -18.37 1.19 4.45
CA LEU A 63 -18.34 1.02 3.00
C LEU A 63 -18.99 -0.30 2.52
N VAL A 64 -19.48 -1.12 3.45
CA VAL A 64 -20.10 -2.43 3.15
C VAL A 64 -21.56 -2.22 2.71
N GLY A 65 -21.74 -1.63 1.53
CA GLY A 65 -23.08 -1.31 1.02
C GLY A 65 -23.18 -1.06 -0.49
N PHE A 66 -22.09 -1.18 -1.25
CA PHE A 66 -22.13 -1.02 -2.70
C PHE A 66 -21.81 -2.33 -3.41
N GLU A 67 -22.68 -3.33 -3.21
CA GLU A 67 -22.78 -4.44 -4.15
C GLU A 67 -23.25 -3.88 -5.49
N GLY A 68 -22.43 -4.10 -6.52
CA GLY A 68 -22.57 -3.47 -7.82
C GLY A 68 -23.97 -3.58 -8.40
N ARG A 69 -24.58 -2.43 -8.66
CA ARG A 69 -25.57 -2.28 -9.71
C ARG A 69 -25.02 -1.25 -10.69
N LEU A 70 -24.18 -1.72 -11.60
CA LEU A 70 -23.84 -0.99 -12.81
C LEU A 70 -25.07 -1.05 -13.71
N ILE A 71 -25.71 0.11 -13.92
CA ILE A 71 -26.44 0.41 -15.15
C ILE A 71 -25.44 0.92 -16.20
#